data_AF-A0A9E5VCD4-F1
#
_entry.id   AF-A0A9E5VCD4-F1
#
_cell.length_a   1.000
_cell.length_b   1.000
_cell.length_c   1.000
_cell.angle_alpha   90.00
_cell.angle_beta   90.00
_cell.angle_gamma   90.00
#
_symmetry.space_group_name_H-M   'P 1'
#
loop_
_entity.id
_entity.type
_entity.pdbx_description
1 polymer ?
#
loop_
_entity_poly.entity_id
_entity_poly.type
_entity_poly.pdbx_seq_one_letter_code
_entity_poly.pdbx_strand_id
1 'polypeptide(L)'
;MTQSTTQPVLFGTHFHRPITVAFDQPDSSSDGGAVLLKAVDKNLNLTERLAKTICDSRQPGKVIHRNLDLLRQRIYGIAAGYPDCNDAESLAKDPIHKLLLDRDPMDGQDLGSQPTLSRFENSVTSKDLFAMAEGLADIVVEHHARRLKNRARRITIDLDPTDDPTHGAQQLTFFNAHYHCF
;
A
#
# COMPACT_ATOMS: atom_id res chain seq x y z
N MET A 1 -9.31 -21.79 -34.91
CA MET A 1 -8.91 -20.78 -33.90
C MET A 1 -7.95 -21.46 -32.93
N THR A 2 -6.66 -21.17 -33.05
CA THR A 2 -5.61 -21.71 -32.16
C THR A 2 -5.67 -20.96 -30.83
N GLN A 3 -6.21 -21.62 -29.79
CA GLN A 3 -6.11 -21.12 -28.42
C GLN A 3 -4.65 -21.21 -27.96
N SER A 4 -3.97 -20.08 -28.00
CA SER A 4 -2.67 -19.88 -27.38
C SER A 4 -2.89 -19.28 -26.00
N THR A 5 -3.22 -20.09 -25.01
CA THR A 5 -3.16 -19.66 -23.61
C THR A 5 -1.75 -19.96 -23.11
N THR A 6 -0.97 -18.88 -23.03
CA THR A 6 0.38 -18.81 -22.49
C THR A 6 0.46 -19.49 -21.13
N GLN A 7 1.56 -20.18 -20.89
CA GLN A 7 1.90 -20.90 -19.66
C GLN A 7 1.49 -20.09 -18.40
N PRO A 8 0.75 -20.67 -17.44
CA PRO A 8 0.36 -19.96 -16.22
C PRO A 8 1.63 -19.54 -15.47
N VAL A 9 1.77 -18.25 -15.19
CA VAL A 9 2.88 -17.70 -14.41
C VAL A 9 2.74 -18.21 -12.99
N LEU A 10 3.57 -19.19 -12.62
CA LEU A 10 3.62 -19.76 -11.29
C LEU A 10 4.32 -18.78 -10.34
N PHE A 11 3.56 -18.15 -9.44
CA PHE A 11 4.09 -17.31 -8.34
C PHE A 11 4.74 -18.19 -7.25
N GLY A 12 5.82 -18.89 -7.61
CA GLY A 12 6.28 -20.10 -6.92
C GLY A 12 6.86 -19.96 -5.50
N THR A 13 6.87 -18.79 -4.85
CA THR A 13 7.51 -18.64 -3.52
C THR A 13 6.81 -17.70 -2.53
N HIS A 14 5.76 -16.98 -2.93
CA HIS A 14 5.17 -15.94 -2.07
C HIS A 14 3.91 -16.38 -1.31
N PHE A 15 3.26 -17.46 -1.75
CA PHE A 15 1.98 -17.92 -1.24
C PHE A 15 2.07 -19.39 -0.80
N HIS A 16 1.32 -19.77 0.22
CA HIS A 16 1.31 -21.13 0.76
C HIS A 16 0.68 -22.17 -0.17
N ARG A 17 -0.02 -21.73 -1.23
CA ARG A 17 -0.66 -22.56 -2.25
C ARG A 17 -0.33 -22.04 -3.65
N PRO A 18 -0.27 -22.91 -4.68
CA PRO A 18 -0.13 -22.47 -6.08
C PRO A 18 -1.29 -21.54 -6.48
N ILE A 19 -1.00 -20.51 -7.26
CA ILE A 19 -1.99 -19.60 -7.83
C ILE A 19 -2.08 -19.86 -9.33
N THR A 20 -3.30 -20.06 -9.83
CA THR A 20 -3.61 -20.19 -11.27
C THR A 20 -4.49 -19.00 -11.68
N VAL A 21 -4.18 -18.35 -12.80
CA VAL A 21 -4.97 -17.24 -13.36
C VAL A 21 -5.71 -17.73 -14.60
N ALA A 22 -7.04 -17.58 -14.61
CA ALA A 22 -7.91 -17.91 -15.74
C ALA A 22 -9.01 -16.83 -15.91
N PHE A 23 -9.51 -16.64 -17.13
CA PHE A 23 -10.48 -15.58 -17.50
C PHE A 23 -11.89 -16.13 -17.75
N ASP A 24 -12.32 -17.13 -16.97
CA ASP A 24 -13.52 -17.92 -17.25
C ASP A 24 -14.42 -18.17 -16.03
N GLN A 25 -14.19 -17.47 -14.90
CA GLN A 25 -14.90 -17.75 -13.64
C GLN A 25 -15.56 -16.53 -12.98
N PRO A 26 -16.64 -16.75 -12.19
CA PRO A 26 -17.06 -15.78 -11.17
C PRO A 26 -15.90 -15.47 -10.22
N ASP A 27 -15.92 -14.28 -9.62
CA ASP A 27 -14.86 -13.78 -8.73
C ASP A 27 -13.52 -13.49 -9.46
N SER A 28 -13.63 -12.82 -10.62
CA SER A 28 -12.49 -12.26 -11.35
C SER A 28 -12.02 -10.94 -10.74
N SER A 29 -10.70 -10.73 -10.69
CA SER A 29 -10.10 -9.45 -10.31
C SER A 29 -9.31 -8.84 -11.47
N SER A 30 -9.41 -7.52 -11.61
CA SER A 30 -8.57 -6.74 -12.54
C SER A 30 -7.15 -6.52 -11.99
N ASP A 31 -6.93 -6.78 -10.70
CA ASP A 31 -5.69 -6.44 -9.98
C ASP A 31 -4.74 -7.62 -9.82
N GLY A 32 -4.84 -8.65 -10.67
CA GLY A 32 -3.99 -9.85 -10.57
C GLY A 32 -2.47 -9.57 -10.49
N GLY A 33 -2.01 -8.45 -11.07
CA GLY A 33 -0.62 -8.01 -10.99
C GLY A 33 -0.18 -7.49 -9.60
N ALA A 34 -1.12 -7.10 -8.73
CA ALA A 34 -0.83 -6.55 -7.41
C ALA A 34 -0.12 -7.54 -6.48
N VAL A 35 -0.17 -8.84 -6.78
CA VAL A 35 0.61 -9.87 -6.06
C VAL A 35 2.12 -9.61 -6.12
N LEU A 36 2.61 -8.92 -7.16
CA LEU A 36 4.00 -8.48 -7.27
C LEU A 36 4.32 -7.37 -6.26
N LEU A 37 3.37 -6.48 -5.96
CA LEU A 37 3.53 -5.46 -4.92
C LEU A 37 3.74 -6.12 -3.55
N LYS A 38 2.93 -7.14 -3.24
CA LYS A 38 3.10 -7.95 -2.02
C LYS A 38 4.45 -8.67 -1.98
N ALA A 39 4.90 -9.22 -3.10
CA ALA A 39 6.20 -9.87 -3.17
C ALA A 39 7.35 -8.91 -2.84
N VAL A 40 7.30 -7.69 -3.38
CA VAL A 40 8.26 -6.62 -3.10
C VAL A 40 8.17 -6.15 -1.64
N ASP A 41 6.96 -5.90 -1.14
CA ASP A 41 6.71 -5.52 0.25
C ASP A 41 7.31 -6.53 1.23
N LYS A 42 7.06 -7.83 1.01
CA LYS A 42 7.59 -8.92 1.83
C LYS A 42 9.12 -9.00 1.79
N ASN A 43 9.74 -8.75 0.63
CA ASN A 43 11.20 -8.75 0.48
C ASN A 43 11.83 -7.58 1.25
N LEU A 44 11.21 -6.40 1.18
CA LEU A 44 11.67 -5.21 1.89
C LEU A 44 11.28 -5.20 3.37
N ASN A 45 10.32 -6.05 3.76
CA ASN A 45 9.61 -5.98 5.03
C ASN A 45 9.04 -4.58 5.31
N LEU A 46 8.54 -3.92 4.26
CA LEU A 46 8.23 -2.49 4.27
C LEU A 46 7.02 -2.19 5.17
N THR A 47 5.85 -2.71 4.82
CA THR A 47 4.60 -2.41 5.53
C THR A 47 4.61 -2.88 6.98
N GLU A 48 5.29 -3.98 7.32
CA GLU A 48 5.41 -4.43 8.72
C GLU A 48 6.26 -3.49 9.56
N ARG A 49 7.34 -2.93 9.00
CA ARG A 49 8.16 -1.94 9.70
C ARG A 49 7.39 -0.64 9.88
N LEU A 50 6.69 -0.16 8.84
CA LEU A 50 5.90 1.05 8.93
C LEU A 50 4.70 0.89 9.88
N ALA A 51 4.00 -0.24 9.85
CA ALA A 51 2.85 -0.46 10.75
C ALA A 51 3.24 -0.45 12.23
N LYS A 52 4.49 -0.82 12.57
CA LYS A 52 5.01 -0.78 13.95
C LYS A 52 5.24 0.64 14.46
N THR A 53 5.32 1.64 13.58
CA THR A 53 5.47 3.04 13.99
C THR A 53 4.14 3.70 14.34
N ILE A 54 3.00 3.04 14.05
CA ILE A 54 1.66 3.54 14.33
C ILE A 54 1.17 2.95 15.64
N CYS A 55 0.97 3.80 16.65
CA CYS A 55 0.39 3.38 17.92
C CYS A 55 -1.09 3.00 17.77
N ASP A 56 -1.46 1.76 18.13
CA ASP A 56 -2.85 1.33 18.17
C ASP A 56 -3.45 1.54 19.56
N SER A 57 -4.22 2.62 19.73
CA SER A 57 -4.89 2.96 20.99
C SER A 57 -6.25 2.26 21.17
N ARG A 58 -6.70 1.48 20.19
CA ARG A 58 -7.99 0.79 20.23
C ARG A 58 -7.94 -0.37 21.23
N GLN A 59 -9.09 -0.71 21.78
CA GLN A 59 -9.21 -1.87 22.67
C GLN A 59 -8.93 -3.18 21.89
N PRO A 60 -7.87 -3.95 22.22
CA PRO A 60 -7.42 -5.07 21.37
C PRO A 60 -8.50 -6.13 21.08
N GLY A 61 -9.34 -6.47 22.06
CA GLY A 61 -10.41 -7.46 21.88
C GLY A 61 -11.57 -7.03 20.97
N LYS A 62 -11.56 -5.78 20.48
CA LYS A 62 -12.55 -5.22 19.55
C LYS A 62 -11.94 -4.92 18.17
N VAL A 63 -10.66 -5.22 17.97
CA VAL A 63 -9.96 -4.97 16.71
C VAL A 63 -10.22 -6.13 15.76
N ILE A 64 -10.96 -5.86 14.69
CA ILE A 64 -11.20 -6.82 13.61
C ILE A 64 -10.08 -6.73 12.57
N HIS A 65 -9.72 -5.52 12.15
CA HIS A 65 -8.65 -5.27 11.19
C HIS A 65 -7.47 -4.60 11.89
N ARG A 66 -6.32 -5.26 11.88
CA ARG A 66 -5.10 -4.73 12.49
C ARG A 66 -4.60 -3.54 11.67
N ASN A 67 -3.83 -2.65 12.31
CA ASN A 67 -3.22 -1.51 11.60
C ASN A 67 -2.36 -1.95 10.41
N LEU A 68 -1.65 -3.08 10.50
CA LEU A 68 -0.91 -3.65 9.37
C LEU A 68 -1.81 -3.97 8.18
N ASP A 69 -2.98 -4.56 8.42
CA ASP A 69 -3.91 -4.94 7.36
C ASP A 69 -4.49 -3.68 6.71
N LEU A 70 -4.90 -2.69 7.50
CA LEU A 70 -5.43 -1.42 6.99
C LEU A 70 -4.37 -0.61 6.22
N LEU A 71 -3.13 -0.59 6.71
CA LEU A 71 -2.00 0.06 6.04
C LEU A 71 -1.70 -0.62 4.70
N ARG A 72 -1.63 -1.96 4.67
CA ARG A 72 -1.44 -2.73 3.43
C ARG A 72 -2.57 -2.49 2.43
N GLN A 73 -3.82 -2.54 2.89
CA GLN A 73 -4.98 -2.26 2.05
C GLN A 73 -4.85 -0.89 1.37
N ARG A 74 -4.42 0.14 2.10
CA ARG A 74 -4.21 1.48 1.54
C ARG A 74 -3.04 1.56 0.58
N ILE A 75 -1.86 1.08 0.97
CA ILE A 75 -0.67 1.14 0.13
C ILE A 75 -0.90 0.38 -1.18
N TYR A 76 -1.49 -0.82 -1.11
CA TYR A 76 -1.78 -1.62 -2.31
C TYR A 76 -2.90 -1.01 -3.15
N GLY A 77 -3.96 -0.48 -2.53
CA GLY A 77 -5.01 0.24 -3.25
C GLY A 77 -4.46 1.45 -4.02
N ILE A 78 -3.66 2.28 -3.37
CA ILE A 78 -3.01 3.44 -4.03
C ILE A 78 -2.12 2.98 -5.19
N ALA A 79 -1.28 1.97 -4.97
CA ALA A 79 -0.39 1.45 -6.01
C ALA A 79 -1.13 0.79 -7.18
N ALA A 80 -2.36 0.28 -6.96
CA ALA A 80 -3.24 -0.25 -7.98
C ALA A 80 -4.14 0.82 -8.64
N GLY A 81 -4.06 2.09 -8.22
CA GLY A 81 -4.79 3.20 -8.84
C GLY A 81 -6.07 3.63 -8.11
N TYR A 82 -6.24 3.24 -6.84
CA TYR A 82 -7.42 3.55 -6.01
C TYR A 82 -7.09 4.49 -4.83
N PRO A 83 -6.73 5.76 -5.08
CA PRO A 83 -6.30 6.69 -4.04
C PRO A 83 -7.44 7.16 -3.12
N ASP A 84 -8.68 7.27 -3.61
CA ASP A 84 -9.76 8.02 -2.94
C ASP A 84 -10.58 7.23 -1.91
N CYS A 85 -10.30 5.93 -1.73
CA CYS A 85 -11.06 5.01 -0.89
C CYS A 85 -12.55 4.80 -1.27
N ASN A 86 -13.07 5.44 -2.31
CA ASN A 86 -14.43 5.24 -2.82
C ASN A 86 -14.68 3.78 -3.28
N ASP A 87 -13.67 3.11 -3.82
CA ASP A 87 -13.75 1.71 -4.26
C ASP A 87 -13.56 0.69 -3.11
N ALA A 88 -13.27 1.14 -1.88
CA ALA A 88 -12.89 0.26 -0.79
C ALA A 88 -13.95 -0.79 -0.43
N GLU A 89 -15.24 -0.49 -0.60
CA GLU A 89 -16.32 -1.45 -0.36
C GLU A 89 -16.30 -2.61 -1.37
N SER A 90 -16.02 -2.31 -2.65
CA SER A 90 -15.87 -3.30 -3.71
C SER A 90 -14.58 -4.09 -3.54
N LEU A 91 -13.45 -3.40 -3.33
CA LEU A 91 -12.13 -4.01 -3.16
C LEU A 91 -12.04 -4.86 -1.87
N ALA A 92 -12.83 -4.56 -0.84
CA ALA A 92 -12.86 -5.36 0.38
C ALA A 92 -13.30 -6.81 0.14
N LYS A 93 -14.06 -7.05 -0.93
CA LYS A 93 -14.55 -8.38 -1.33
C LYS A 93 -13.72 -9.00 -2.45
N ASP A 94 -12.84 -8.22 -3.09
CA ASP A 94 -12.05 -8.68 -4.22
C ASP A 94 -11.08 -9.80 -3.79
N PRO A 95 -11.03 -10.92 -4.54
CA PRO A 95 -10.25 -12.09 -4.16
C PRO A 95 -8.74 -11.84 -4.15
N ILE A 96 -8.23 -10.97 -5.04
CA ILE A 96 -6.82 -10.60 -5.05
C ILE A 96 -6.51 -9.70 -3.86
N HIS A 97 -7.35 -8.71 -3.55
CA HIS A 97 -7.13 -7.85 -2.38
C HIS A 97 -7.18 -8.64 -1.06
N LYS A 98 -8.09 -9.62 -0.93
CA LYS A 98 -8.07 -10.59 0.19
C LYS A 98 -6.75 -11.36 0.25
N LEU A 99 -6.30 -11.88 -0.89
CA LEU A 99 -5.03 -12.62 -1.00
C LEU A 99 -3.81 -11.74 -0.64
N LEU A 100 -3.82 -10.45 -1.00
CA LEU A 100 -2.75 -9.51 -0.65
C LEU A 100 -2.58 -9.39 0.88
N LEU A 101 -3.67 -9.56 1.63
CA LEU A 101 -3.69 -9.46 3.09
C LEU A 101 -3.68 -10.83 3.78
N ASP A 102 -3.22 -11.88 3.08
CA ASP A 102 -3.09 -13.24 3.60
C ASP A 102 -4.44 -13.87 4.02
N ARG A 103 -5.53 -13.43 3.38
CA ARG A 103 -6.87 -13.98 3.59
C ARG A 103 -7.21 -14.95 2.48
N ASP A 104 -8.12 -15.87 2.78
CA ASP A 104 -8.66 -16.74 1.75
C ASP A 104 -9.40 -15.89 0.70
N PRO A 105 -9.12 -16.06 -0.62
CA PRO A 105 -9.72 -15.22 -1.66
C PRO A 105 -11.25 -15.33 -1.75
N MET A 106 -11.82 -16.49 -1.38
CA MET A 106 -13.24 -16.77 -1.55
C MET A 106 -13.98 -16.60 -0.22
N ASP A 107 -13.50 -17.31 0.81
CA ASP A 107 -14.19 -17.41 2.10
C ASP A 107 -13.56 -16.54 3.19
N GLY A 108 -12.47 -15.84 2.86
CA GLY A 108 -11.76 -14.99 3.79
C GLY A 108 -12.59 -13.78 4.17
N GLN A 109 -12.40 -13.33 5.42
CA GLN A 109 -13.04 -12.12 5.92
C GLN A 109 -12.79 -10.93 4.97
N ASP A 110 -13.83 -10.17 4.67
CA ASP A 110 -13.75 -8.94 3.88
C ASP A 110 -12.80 -7.92 4.52
N LEU A 111 -12.10 -7.14 3.70
CA LEU A 111 -11.17 -6.11 4.19
C LEU A 111 -11.89 -4.94 4.88
N GLY A 112 -11.13 -3.94 5.32
CA GLY A 112 -11.70 -2.76 5.95
C GLY A 112 -12.59 -2.00 4.96
N SER A 113 -13.82 -1.70 5.36
CA SER A 113 -14.70 -0.81 4.59
C SER A 113 -14.16 0.62 4.54
N GLN A 114 -14.70 1.45 3.65
CA GLN A 114 -14.30 2.86 3.54
C GLN A 114 -14.30 3.61 4.89
N PRO A 115 -15.35 3.51 5.75
CA PRO A 115 -15.34 4.20 7.04
C PRO A 115 -14.31 3.65 8.03
N THR A 116 -13.88 2.41 7.85
CA THR A 116 -12.81 1.80 8.67
C THR A 116 -11.45 2.37 8.27
N LEU A 117 -11.21 2.52 6.96
CA LEU A 117 -10.02 3.16 6.42
C LEU A 117 -9.94 4.64 6.79
N SER A 118 -11.02 5.40 6.64
CA SER A 118 -11.04 6.81 7.04
C SER A 118 -10.70 6.99 8.53
N ARG A 119 -11.27 6.15 9.40
CA ARG A 119 -10.96 6.20 10.84
C ARG A 119 -9.50 5.84 11.13
N PHE A 120 -8.93 4.88 10.39
CA PHE A 120 -7.52 4.54 10.52
C PHE A 120 -6.62 5.70 10.09
N GLU A 121 -6.84 6.28 8.90
CA GLU A 121 -6.03 7.42 8.42
C GLU A 121 -6.10 8.62 9.37
N ASN A 122 -7.28 8.90 9.93
CA ASN A 122 -7.48 9.99 10.90
C ASN A 122 -7.00 9.66 12.32
N SER A 123 -6.61 8.41 12.59
CA SER A 123 -6.05 8.03 13.91
C SER A 123 -4.54 8.26 14.01
N VAL A 124 -3.86 8.42 12.86
CA VAL A 124 -2.40 8.58 12.78
C VAL A 124 -2.02 9.99 13.24
N THR A 125 -1.09 10.08 14.19
CA THR A 125 -0.61 11.36 14.71
C THR A 125 0.63 11.86 13.96
N SER A 126 0.97 13.14 14.12
CA SER A 126 2.22 13.71 13.58
C SER A 126 3.46 12.99 14.11
N LYS A 127 3.41 12.45 15.35
CA LYS A 127 4.49 11.65 15.92
C LYS A 127 4.64 10.32 15.19
N ASP A 128 3.53 9.64 14.90
CA ASP A 128 3.54 8.38 14.15
C ASP A 128 4.07 8.61 12.72
N LEU A 129 3.67 9.72 12.07
CA LEU A 129 4.17 10.11 10.74
C LEU A 129 5.68 10.37 10.74
N PHE A 130 6.20 11.07 11.74
CA PHE A 130 7.64 11.30 11.87
C PHE A 130 8.40 9.98 12.04
N ALA A 131 7.93 9.11 12.94
CA ALA A 131 8.53 7.79 13.14
C ALA A 131 8.44 6.91 11.87
N MET A 132 7.36 7.04 11.11
CA MET A 132 7.18 6.35 9.83
C MET A 132 8.17 6.84 8.78
N ALA A 133 8.43 8.15 8.71
CA ALA A 133 9.41 8.75 7.82
C ALA A 133 10.84 8.30 8.16
N GLU A 134 11.21 8.25 9.45
CA GLU A 134 12.48 7.67 9.90
C GLU A 134 12.57 6.19 9.51
N GLY A 135 11.52 5.41 9.77
CA GLY A 135 11.45 3.99 9.41
C GLY A 135 11.60 3.75 7.91
N LEU A 136 11.00 4.60 7.06
CA LEU A 136 11.14 4.54 5.61
C LEU A 136 12.58 4.88 5.18
N ALA A 137 13.17 5.93 5.76
CA ALA A 137 14.56 6.30 5.48
C ALA A 137 15.52 5.14 5.81
N ASP A 138 15.35 4.51 6.97
CA ASP A 138 16.15 3.34 7.36
C ASP A 138 16.03 2.19 6.36
N ILE A 139 14.81 1.87 5.91
CA ILE A 139 14.59 0.83 4.89
C ILE A 139 15.35 1.13 3.61
N VAL A 140 15.26 2.36 3.11
CA VAL A 140 15.95 2.81 1.89
C VAL A 140 17.46 2.74 2.06
N VAL A 141 17.99 3.25 3.17
CA VAL A 141 19.43 3.25 3.47
C VAL A 141 19.95 1.81 3.58
N GLU A 142 19.27 0.95 4.33
CA GLU A 142 19.65 -0.46 4.48
C GLU A 142 19.61 -1.21 3.16
N HIS A 143 18.56 -1.02 2.37
CA HIS A 143 18.43 -1.66 1.05
C HIS A 143 19.61 -1.26 0.15
N HIS A 144 19.92 0.03 0.07
CA HIS A 144 21.02 0.53 -0.74
C HIS A 144 22.39 0.12 -0.21
N ALA A 145 22.58 0.10 1.11
CA ALA A 145 23.80 -0.38 1.75
C ALA A 145 24.09 -1.83 1.34
N ARG A 146 23.07 -2.71 1.39
CA ARG A 146 23.20 -4.10 0.90
C ARG A 146 23.47 -4.17 -0.60
N ARG A 147 22.66 -3.48 -1.41
CA ARG A 147 22.78 -3.47 -2.89
C ARG A 147 24.15 -3.00 -3.37
N LEU A 148 24.71 -1.99 -2.69
CA LEU A 148 26.01 -1.38 -3.02
C LEU A 148 27.17 -1.95 -2.20
N LYS A 149 26.94 -3.02 -1.43
CA LYS A 149 27.96 -3.69 -0.59
C LYS A 149 28.68 -2.73 0.37
N ASN A 150 27.95 -1.81 0.99
CA ASN A 150 28.45 -0.77 1.90
C ASN A 150 29.51 0.15 1.28
N ARG A 151 29.53 0.30 -0.06
CA ARG A 151 30.50 1.16 -0.77
C ARG A 151 30.01 2.59 -0.99
N ALA A 152 28.74 2.87 -0.72
CA ALA A 152 28.20 4.23 -0.79
C ALA A 152 28.83 5.11 0.31
N ARG A 153 29.40 6.24 -0.09
CA ARG A 153 30.03 7.21 0.83
C ARG A 153 29.24 8.51 0.99
N ARG A 154 28.23 8.70 0.14
CA ARG A 154 27.38 9.89 0.08
C ARG A 154 25.99 9.45 -0.32
N ILE A 155 24.99 9.99 0.37
CA ILE A 155 23.58 9.90 0.01
C ILE A 155 23.16 11.33 -0.34
N THR A 156 22.58 11.50 -1.52
CA THR A 156 21.96 12.76 -1.93
C THR A 156 20.46 12.53 -1.86
N ILE A 157 19.77 13.37 -1.07
CA ILE A 157 18.30 13.38 -1.01
C ILE A 157 17.89 14.64 -1.74
N ASP A 158 17.12 14.47 -2.81
CA ASP A 158 16.49 15.59 -3.50
C ASP A 158 15.12 15.84 -2.85
N LEU A 159 14.81 17.11 -2.62
CA LEU A 159 13.52 17.53 -2.10
C LEU A 159 12.91 18.46 -3.13
N ASP A 160 12.14 17.88 -4.05
CA ASP A 160 11.35 18.65 -4.98
C ASP A 160 10.14 19.22 -4.22
N PRO A 161 10.00 20.56 -4.16
CA PRO A 161 8.70 21.10 -3.86
C PRO A 161 7.77 20.72 -5.03
N THR A 162 6.54 20.35 -4.71
CA THR A 162 5.47 20.18 -5.70
C THR A 162 4.50 21.32 -5.49
N ASP A 163 4.23 22.07 -6.56
CA ASP A 163 3.20 23.11 -6.54
C ASP A 163 1.81 22.45 -6.54
N ASP A 164 0.89 22.98 -5.73
CA ASP A 164 -0.53 22.62 -5.74
C ASP A 164 -1.33 23.91 -5.91
N PRO A 165 -1.44 24.40 -7.17
CA PRO A 165 -1.99 25.71 -7.44
C PRO A 165 -3.47 25.76 -7.07
N THR A 166 -3.85 26.79 -6.32
CA THR A 166 -5.25 26.96 -5.95
C THR A 166 -6.04 27.60 -7.09
N HIS A 167 -7.28 27.13 -7.27
CA HIS A 167 -8.20 27.68 -8.26
C HIS A 167 -9.29 28.51 -7.57
N GLY A 168 -9.37 29.79 -7.92
CA GLY A 168 -10.34 30.73 -7.34
C GLY A 168 -9.92 31.25 -5.96
N ALA A 169 -10.88 31.57 -5.11
CA ALA A 169 -10.65 32.13 -3.78
C ALA A 169 -10.76 31.06 -2.69
N GLN A 170 -9.93 30.03 -2.76
CA GLN A 170 -9.90 28.97 -1.75
C GLN A 170 -9.40 29.53 -0.40
N GLN A 171 -9.94 29.02 0.70
CA GLN A 171 -9.46 29.40 2.03
C GLN A 171 -8.08 28.81 2.28
N LEU A 172 -7.24 29.56 3.01
CA LEU A 172 -5.85 29.21 3.33
C LEU A 172 -4.89 29.17 2.12
N THR A 173 -5.28 29.78 1.00
CA THR A 173 -4.39 30.07 -0.12
C THR A 173 -3.32 31.08 0.30
N PHE A 174 -2.04 30.77 0.04
CA PHE A 174 -0.90 31.66 0.28
C PHE A 174 -0.05 31.75 -0.99
N PHE A 175 0.39 32.95 -1.34
CA PHE A 175 1.26 33.14 -2.51
C PHE A 175 2.60 32.40 -2.34
N ASN A 176 2.94 31.53 -3.29
CA ASN A 176 4.22 30.87 -3.38
C ASN A 176 5.15 31.63 -4.34
N ALA A 177 6.15 32.32 -3.78
CA ALA A 177 7.08 33.13 -4.57
C ALA A 177 8.02 32.33 -5.47
N HIS A 178 8.26 31.04 -5.18
CA HIS A 178 9.11 30.17 -6.00
C HIS A 178 8.41 29.78 -7.31
N TYR A 179 7.10 29.51 -7.25
CA TYR A 179 6.27 29.13 -8.40
C TYR A 179 5.49 30.30 -9.01
N HIS A 180 5.52 31.47 -8.36
CA HIS A 180 4.76 32.67 -8.76
C HIS A 180 3.25 32.43 -8.89
N CYS A 181 2.70 31.60 -8.01
CA CYS A 181 1.30 31.20 -7.99
C CYS A 181 0.68 31.39 -6.59
N PHE A 182 -0.65 31.27 -6.52
CA PHE A 182 -1.43 31.26 -5.29
C PHE A 182 -1.89 29.85 -4.97
#